data_AF-A0A7V6XPX0-F1
#
_entry.id   AF-A0A7V6XPX0-F1
#
_cell.length_a   1.000
_cell.length_b   1.000
_cell.length_c   1.000
_cell.angle_alpha   90.00
_cell.angle_beta   90.00
_cell.angle_gamma   90.00
#
_symmetry.space_group_name_H-M   'P 1'
#
loop_
_entity.id
_entity.type
_entity.pdbx_description
1 polymer ?
#
loop_
_entity_poly.entity_id
_entity_poly.type
_entity_poly.pdbx_seq_one_letter_code
_entity_poly.pdbx_strand_id
1 'polypeptide(L)'
;MTAVEMSISFDGLNWSAWEAAQSKRTVTLPAGDGVKTVYMKLRDAAGNEQTVVSDTIKLDTTPPTIGLSINAGSMSTTSRQVTLSISGSDANGPLEYRRANEDEDWTSWEPLPGPNWELTAGDGLKTVKLEVRDPAGNVAALSKTITLNTVGPSVTGVVNGGIYNSDVVISFDKGTATLNNASFINNTTVTQEGTYKLNITDIAGFETEVNFIIDKTAPSGSFTINNGAATTSSAQVNLSITAFDNLGQIEMRMAHENDAWSSWQPYTSALTWTLPNGNGQKKVLLELRDEAGNIGRASASITLFMKSSGGGGGGGIPTPSAPEKPKEPVFEPDEPNSPAPTFSDITGYWAESYIKQASAKGIIGGYPDGTFKANASITRAEFTVMLVNALKLEGAAASSEFSDDKQIGAWAKQAIDRALQAGIIAGYDDGSFRPSAAITRAEMAVMFARAMDLQINTNAVSPFADDKAIPEWAKGAVDALHRIGIVNGRGKNRFDPNGPVTRAEATAMLIRMLERKENQ
;
A
#
# COMPACT_ATOMS: atom_id res chain seq x y z
N MET A 1 -66.09 34.52 -55.57
CA MET A 1 -65.17 35.66 -55.75
C MET A 1 -63.76 35.09 -55.82
N THR A 2 -62.97 35.48 -56.82
CA THR A 2 -61.55 35.14 -56.85
C THR A 2 -60.82 36.20 -56.02
N ALA A 3 -60.39 35.84 -54.81
CA ALA A 3 -59.59 36.73 -53.98
C ALA A 3 -58.26 37.04 -54.70
N VAL A 4 -57.86 38.30 -54.71
CA VAL A 4 -56.59 38.74 -55.33
C VAL A 4 -55.59 39.22 -54.29
N GLU A 5 -56.04 39.66 -53.12
CA GLU A 5 -55.19 40.12 -52.03
C GLU A 5 -55.64 39.58 -50.67
N MET A 6 -54.69 39.45 -49.74
CA MET A 6 -54.87 38.99 -48.38
C MET A 6 -54.19 39.93 -47.37
N SER A 7 -54.71 39.97 -46.15
CA SER A 7 -54.11 40.67 -45.01
C SER A 7 -54.28 39.83 -43.75
N ILE A 8 -53.30 39.88 -42.85
CA ILE A 8 -53.23 39.06 -41.63
C ILE A 8 -53.12 39.94 -40.39
N SER A 9 -53.68 39.46 -39.28
CA SER A 9 -53.58 40.07 -37.96
C SER A 9 -53.38 39.00 -36.88
N PHE A 10 -52.76 39.38 -35.76
CA PHE A 10 -52.59 38.52 -34.58
C PHE A 10 -53.48 38.93 -33.39
N ASP A 11 -54.16 40.07 -33.49
CA ASP A 11 -55.04 40.62 -32.46
C ASP A 11 -56.44 40.98 -32.99
N GLY A 12 -56.68 40.80 -34.30
CA GLY A 12 -57.93 41.12 -34.99
C GLY A 12 -58.13 42.62 -35.24
N LEU A 13 -57.22 43.47 -34.77
CA LEU A 13 -57.34 44.93 -34.81
C LEU A 13 -56.26 45.55 -35.71
N ASN A 14 -55.02 45.11 -35.56
CA ASN A 14 -53.86 45.58 -36.31
C ASN A 14 -53.57 44.62 -37.46
N TRP A 15 -53.76 45.12 -38.68
CA TRP A 15 -53.67 44.34 -39.92
C TRP A 15 -52.40 44.66 -40.68
N SER A 16 -51.77 43.63 -41.27
CA SER A 16 -50.68 43.81 -42.21
C SER A 16 -51.14 44.61 -43.44
N ALA A 17 -50.18 45.18 -44.18
CA ALA A 17 -50.47 45.68 -45.51
C ALA A 17 -51.09 44.58 -46.38
N TRP A 18 -51.95 44.99 -47.32
CA TRP A 18 -52.50 44.08 -48.32
C TRP A 18 -51.39 43.58 -49.23
N GLU A 19 -51.39 42.27 -49.49
CA GLU A 19 -50.47 41.62 -50.40
C GLU A 19 -51.21 40.62 -51.28
N ALA A 20 -50.61 40.19 -52.39
CA ALA A 20 -51.22 39.22 -53.30
C ALA A 20 -51.62 37.94 -52.55
N ALA A 21 -52.84 37.45 -52.77
CA ALA A 21 -53.34 36.24 -52.12
C ALA A 21 -52.52 35.01 -52.55
N GLN A 22 -52.07 34.22 -51.57
CA GLN A 22 -51.28 33.02 -51.80
C GLN A 22 -51.97 31.80 -51.18
N SER A 23 -51.82 30.62 -51.79
CA SER A 23 -52.35 29.37 -51.24
C SER A 23 -51.58 28.86 -50.01
N LYS A 24 -50.38 29.40 -49.76
CA LYS A 24 -49.53 29.14 -48.59
C LYS A 24 -48.79 30.42 -48.24
N ARG A 25 -48.74 30.76 -46.95
CA ARG A 25 -48.00 31.91 -46.44
C ARG A 25 -47.36 31.55 -45.11
N THR A 26 -46.08 31.86 -44.94
CA THR A 26 -45.38 31.72 -43.66
C THR A 26 -45.55 32.99 -42.84
N VAL A 27 -45.91 32.85 -41.57
CA VAL A 27 -46.04 33.96 -40.61
C VAL A 27 -45.27 33.64 -39.34
N THR A 28 -44.70 34.67 -38.71
CA THR A 28 -44.03 34.55 -37.41
C THR A 28 -45.01 34.95 -36.33
N LEU A 29 -45.26 34.06 -35.36
CA LEU A 29 -46.18 34.34 -34.26
C LEU A 29 -45.56 35.34 -33.26
N PRO A 30 -46.38 36.14 -32.57
CA PRO A 30 -45.90 36.96 -31.46
C PRO A 30 -45.25 36.11 -30.37
N ALA A 31 -44.17 36.63 -29.77
CA ALA A 31 -43.41 35.95 -28.72
C ALA A 31 -44.26 35.59 -27.49
N GLY A 32 -43.73 34.67 -26.68
CA GLY A 32 -44.33 34.19 -25.43
C GLY A 32 -45.28 33.00 -25.64
N ASP A 33 -45.32 32.09 -24.68
CA ASP A 33 -46.13 30.88 -24.77
C ASP A 33 -47.63 31.18 -24.62
N GLY A 34 -48.46 30.24 -25.08
CA GLY A 34 -49.91 30.28 -24.99
C GLY A 34 -50.62 30.17 -26.34
N VAL A 35 -51.94 30.27 -26.30
CA VAL A 35 -52.77 30.22 -27.52
C VAL A 35 -52.55 31.49 -28.34
N LYS A 36 -52.17 31.32 -29.59
CA LYS A 36 -52.01 32.36 -30.60
C LYS A 36 -53.15 32.25 -31.60
N THR A 37 -53.79 33.36 -31.90
CA THR A 37 -54.84 33.44 -32.92
C THR A 37 -54.29 34.14 -34.15
N VAL A 38 -54.50 33.57 -35.32
CA VAL A 38 -54.17 34.19 -36.61
C VAL A 38 -55.48 34.52 -37.30
N TYR A 39 -55.69 35.80 -37.57
CA TYR A 39 -56.83 36.32 -38.32
C TYR A 39 -56.42 36.60 -39.75
N MET A 40 -57.30 36.31 -40.70
CA MET A 40 -57.09 36.60 -42.12
C MET A 40 -58.35 37.20 -42.72
N LYS A 41 -58.15 38.16 -43.62
CA LYS A 41 -59.19 38.65 -44.54
C LYS A 41 -58.68 38.69 -45.96
N LEU A 42 -59.58 38.47 -46.90
CA LEU A 42 -59.33 38.46 -48.33
C LEU A 42 -60.13 39.57 -49.00
N ARG A 43 -59.62 40.12 -50.10
CA ARG A 43 -60.41 41.02 -50.95
C ARG A 43 -60.29 40.68 -52.43
N ASP A 44 -61.34 40.99 -53.18
CA ASP A 44 -61.35 40.88 -54.65
C ASP A 44 -60.74 42.13 -55.32
N ALA A 45 -60.62 42.11 -56.65
CA ALA A 45 -60.07 43.22 -57.43
C ALA A 45 -60.94 44.50 -57.38
N ALA A 46 -62.21 44.38 -56.98
CA ALA A 46 -63.11 45.52 -56.77
C ALA A 46 -63.02 46.08 -55.33
N GLY A 47 -62.16 45.50 -54.48
CA GLY A 47 -61.96 45.92 -53.10
C GLY A 47 -63.00 45.37 -52.11
N ASN A 48 -63.85 44.43 -52.54
CA ASN A 48 -64.82 43.81 -51.63
C ASN A 48 -64.11 42.84 -50.69
N GLU A 49 -64.27 43.03 -49.39
CA GLU A 49 -63.65 42.19 -48.36
C GLU A 49 -64.55 41.02 -47.96
N GLN A 50 -63.94 39.85 -47.75
CA GLN A 50 -64.57 38.70 -47.10
C GLN A 50 -64.70 38.96 -45.58
N THR A 51 -65.68 38.33 -44.94
CA THR A 51 -65.72 38.15 -43.48
C THR A 51 -64.39 37.62 -42.96
N VAL A 52 -63.87 38.25 -41.90
CA VAL A 52 -62.66 37.82 -41.20
C VAL A 52 -62.80 36.37 -40.77
N VAL A 53 -61.80 35.56 -41.10
CA VAL A 53 -61.66 34.19 -40.62
C VAL A 53 -60.47 34.12 -39.66
N SER A 54 -60.46 33.13 -38.78
CA SER A 54 -59.37 32.92 -37.84
C SER A 54 -59.10 31.46 -37.57
N ASP A 55 -57.87 31.15 -37.18
CA ASP A 55 -57.48 29.86 -36.63
C ASP A 55 -56.57 30.07 -35.40
N THR A 56 -56.41 29.04 -34.58
CA THR A 56 -55.62 29.10 -33.34
C THR A 56 -54.57 28.02 -33.28
N ILE A 57 -53.42 28.34 -32.70
CA ILE A 57 -52.33 27.41 -32.43
C ILE A 57 -51.71 27.72 -31.08
N LYS A 58 -51.34 26.71 -30.30
CA LYS A 58 -50.62 26.91 -29.03
C LYS A 58 -49.12 27.02 -29.33
N LEU A 59 -48.53 28.17 -29.04
CA LEU A 59 -47.08 28.34 -29.04
C LEU A 59 -46.56 27.89 -27.69
N ASP A 60 -45.60 26.99 -27.71
CA ASP A 60 -44.92 26.49 -26.52
C ASP A 60 -43.43 26.36 -26.84
N THR A 61 -42.63 27.16 -26.15
CA THR A 61 -41.19 27.27 -26.35
C THR A 61 -40.39 26.91 -25.10
N THR A 62 -41.08 26.49 -24.04
CA THR A 62 -40.46 26.22 -22.74
C THR A 62 -40.22 24.73 -22.56
N PRO A 63 -38.96 24.26 -22.44
CA PRO A 63 -38.68 22.85 -22.16
C PRO A 63 -39.24 22.40 -20.79
N PRO A 64 -39.56 21.10 -20.64
CA PRO A 64 -40.04 20.55 -19.39
C PRO A 64 -38.99 20.64 -18.26
N THR A 65 -39.45 20.74 -17.01
CA THR A 65 -38.57 20.56 -15.84
C THR A 65 -38.44 19.07 -15.52
N ILE A 66 -37.23 18.56 -15.29
CA ILE A 66 -36.97 17.12 -15.16
C ILE A 66 -36.06 16.76 -13.97
N GLY A 67 -36.18 15.51 -13.50
CA GLY A 67 -35.32 14.92 -12.48
C GLY A 67 -34.99 13.45 -12.78
N LEU A 68 -33.79 13.02 -12.38
CA LEU A 68 -33.29 11.67 -12.54
C LEU A 68 -32.51 11.23 -11.29
N SER A 69 -32.82 10.04 -10.77
CA SER A 69 -31.99 9.32 -9.80
C SER A 69 -31.88 7.85 -10.16
N ILE A 70 -30.73 7.24 -9.85
CA ILE A 70 -30.43 5.83 -10.04
C ILE A 70 -30.39 5.16 -8.66
N ASN A 71 -31.15 4.09 -8.44
CA ASN A 71 -31.24 3.38 -7.16
C ASN A 71 -31.44 4.33 -5.97
N ALA A 72 -32.40 5.25 -6.07
CA ALA A 72 -32.68 6.28 -5.07
C ALA A 72 -31.46 7.16 -4.69
N GLY A 73 -30.50 7.33 -5.62
CA GLY A 73 -29.30 8.15 -5.42
C GLY A 73 -28.10 7.38 -4.85
N SER A 74 -28.11 6.04 -4.89
CA SER A 74 -26.97 5.23 -4.46
C SER A 74 -25.72 5.52 -5.29
N MET A 75 -24.55 5.54 -4.64
CA MET A 75 -23.26 5.79 -5.30
C MET A 75 -22.73 4.55 -6.06
N SER A 76 -23.16 3.36 -5.66
CA SER A 76 -22.71 2.08 -6.23
C SER A 76 -23.85 1.04 -6.31
N THR A 77 -23.65 0.00 -7.11
CA THR A 77 -24.55 -1.16 -7.21
C THR A 77 -23.79 -2.43 -7.58
N THR A 78 -24.31 -3.58 -7.14
CA THR A 78 -23.82 -4.91 -7.50
C THR A 78 -24.63 -5.55 -8.63
N SER A 79 -25.67 -4.87 -9.10
CA SER A 79 -26.58 -5.34 -10.14
C SER A 79 -26.52 -4.42 -11.34
N ARG A 80 -26.43 -5.02 -12.54
CA ARG A 80 -26.58 -4.28 -13.79
C ARG A 80 -28.01 -3.79 -14.00
N GLN A 81 -29.00 -4.46 -13.41
CA GLN A 81 -30.35 -3.94 -13.33
C GLN A 81 -30.45 -2.92 -12.19
N VAL A 82 -30.67 -1.67 -12.57
CA VAL A 82 -30.89 -0.55 -11.65
C VAL A 82 -32.31 0.00 -11.80
N THR A 83 -32.83 0.63 -10.75
CA THR A 83 -34.10 1.35 -10.81
C THR A 83 -33.83 2.82 -11.14
N LEU A 84 -34.52 3.35 -12.15
CA LEU A 84 -34.51 4.78 -12.46
C LEU A 84 -35.76 5.43 -11.89
N SER A 85 -35.59 6.48 -11.10
CA SER A 85 -36.71 7.36 -10.74
C SER A 85 -36.61 8.61 -11.58
N ILE A 86 -37.52 8.73 -12.55
CA ILE A 86 -37.63 9.85 -13.48
C ILE A 86 -38.83 10.69 -13.09
N SER A 87 -38.63 11.99 -12.95
CA SER A 87 -39.70 12.96 -12.74
C SER A 87 -39.68 14.01 -13.84
N GLY A 88 -40.85 14.54 -14.17
CA GLY A 88 -41.00 15.60 -15.16
C GLY A 88 -42.30 16.36 -14.94
N SER A 89 -42.28 17.65 -15.20
CA SER A 89 -43.47 18.50 -15.18
C SER A 89 -43.43 19.51 -16.32
N ASP A 90 -44.58 19.68 -16.96
CA ASP A 90 -44.81 20.67 -18.00
C ASP A 90 -46.26 21.17 -17.95
N ALA A 91 -46.48 22.41 -18.40
CA ALA A 91 -47.80 23.05 -18.38
C ALA A 91 -48.69 22.64 -19.58
N ASN A 92 -48.12 21.95 -20.57
CA ASN A 92 -48.69 21.85 -21.92
C ASN A 92 -48.99 20.43 -22.39
N GLY A 93 -48.79 19.40 -21.55
CA GLY A 93 -49.39 18.08 -21.77
C GLY A 93 -48.57 16.93 -21.19
N PRO A 94 -48.86 15.69 -21.64
CA PRO A 94 -48.10 14.53 -21.21
C PRO A 94 -46.67 14.57 -21.77
N LEU A 95 -45.72 14.14 -20.95
CA LEU A 95 -44.31 14.08 -21.30
C LEU A 95 -43.92 12.70 -21.80
N GLU A 96 -43.00 12.68 -22.75
CA GLU A 96 -42.32 11.46 -23.19
C GLU A 96 -40.84 11.55 -22.84
N TYR A 97 -40.20 10.41 -22.61
CA TYR A 97 -38.78 10.33 -22.30
C TYR A 97 -38.07 9.29 -23.16
N ARG A 98 -36.76 9.44 -23.28
CA ARG A 98 -35.85 8.42 -23.82
C ARG A 98 -34.57 8.39 -23.00
N ARG A 99 -33.89 7.26 -23.02
CA ARG A 99 -32.73 6.99 -22.19
C ARG A 99 -31.66 6.24 -22.97
N ALA A 100 -30.43 6.30 -22.50
CA ALA A 100 -29.30 5.58 -23.08
C ALA A 100 -28.20 5.40 -22.05
N ASN A 101 -27.37 4.37 -22.21
CA ASN A 101 -26.05 4.37 -21.60
C ASN A 101 -25.10 5.29 -22.39
N GLU A 102 -23.95 5.63 -21.81
CA GLU A 102 -23.00 6.62 -22.37
C GLU A 102 -22.67 6.39 -23.86
N ASP A 103 -22.36 5.15 -24.22
CA ASP A 103 -21.91 4.75 -25.55
C ASP A 103 -22.97 4.02 -26.38
N GLU A 104 -24.24 4.08 -25.95
CA GLU A 104 -25.34 3.40 -26.62
C GLU A 104 -26.30 4.37 -27.29
N ASP A 105 -27.01 3.84 -28.29
CA ASP A 105 -28.09 4.55 -28.97
C ASP A 105 -29.24 4.83 -28.01
N TRP A 106 -29.94 5.94 -28.27
CA TRP A 106 -31.14 6.30 -27.54
C TRP A 106 -32.27 5.30 -27.76
N THR A 107 -33.00 4.98 -26.69
CA THR A 107 -34.28 4.29 -26.82
C THR A 107 -35.26 5.12 -27.65
N SER A 108 -36.33 4.47 -28.11
CA SER A 108 -37.51 5.20 -28.59
C SER A 108 -38.12 6.04 -27.48
N TRP A 109 -38.88 7.07 -27.86
CA TRP A 109 -39.66 7.89 -26.93
C TRP A 109 -40.79 7.06 -26.30
N GLU A 110 -40.93 7.14 -24.97
CA GLU A 110 -41.91 6.39 -24.17
C GLU A 110 -42.62 7.33 -23.17
N PRO A 111 -43.87 7.05 -22.74
CA PRO A 111 -44.57 7.86 -21.75
C PRO A 111 -44.02 7.64 -20.32
N LEU A 112 -44.03 8.66 -19.46
CA LEU A 112 -43.63 8.55 -18.04
C LEU A 112 -44.65 7.76 -17.17
N PRO A 113 -44.20 7.07 -16.09
CA PRO A 113 -42.82 6.89 -15.61
C PRO A 113 -42.10 5.69 -16.25
N GLY A 114 -40.76 5.72 -16.26
CA GLY A 114 -39.94 4.65 -16.83
C GLY A 114 -39.56 3.53 -15.84
N PRO A 115 -39.37 2.28 -16.30
CA PRO A 115 -39.04 1.12 -15.46
C PRO A 115 -37.52 1.00 -15.16
N ASN A 116 -37.13 -0.16 -14.61
CA ASN A 116 -35.72 -0.56 -14.42
C ASN A 116 -34.90 -0.43 -15.72
N TRP A 117 -33.60 -0.23 -15.55
CA TRP A 117 -32.62 -0.03 -16.61
C TRP A 117 -31.45 -0.99 -16.46
N GLU A 118 -30.94 -1.48 -17.59
CA GLU A 118 -29.78 -2.36 -17.64
C GLU A 118 -28.53 -1.54 -18.00
N LEU A 119 -27.54 -1.54 -17.11
CA LEU A 119 -26.25 -0.91 -17.35
C LEU A 119 -25.41 -1.73 -18.33
N THR A 120 -24.50 -1.06 -19.04
CA THR A 120 -23.50 -1.74 -19.88
C THR A 120 -22.68 -2.74 -19.06
N ALA A 121 -22.20 -3.79 -19.72
CA ALA A 121 -21.40 -4.84 -19.07
C ALA A 121 -20.05 -4.31 -18.54
N GLY A 122 -19.45 -5.06 -17.61
CA GLY A 122 -18.16 -4.76 -16.99
C GLY A 122 -18.25 -3.78 -15.82
N ASP A 123 -17.40 -3.96 -14.82
CA ASP A 123 -17.35 -3.09 -13.65
C ASP A 123 -16.80 -1.69 -13.99
N GLY A 124 -17.12 -0.70 -13.15
CA GLY A 124 -16.65 0.68 -13.28
C GLY A 124 -17.77 1.72 -13.23
N LEU A 125 -17.42 2.97 -13.54
CA LEU A 125 -18.37 4.08 -13.60
C LEU A 125 -19.32 3.89 -14.79
N LYS A 126 -20.62 3.96 -14.53
CA LYS A 126 -21.69 3.86 -15.54
C LYS A 126 -22.47 5.16 -15.59
N THR A 127 -22.72 5.67 -16.79
CA THR A 127 -23.50 6.89 -17.02
C THR A 127 -24.82 6.54 -17.69
N VAL A 128 -25.92 7.00 -17.11
CA VAL A 128 -27.26 6.95 -17.72
C VAL A 128 -27.63 8.36 -18.16
N LYS A 129 -27.94 8.50 -19.45
CA LYS A 129 -28.42 9.73 -20.08
C LYS A 129 -29.95 9.67 -20.18
N LEU A 130 -30.60 10.80 -19.96
CA LEU A 130 -32.05 10.97 -20.04
C LEU A 130 -32.37 12.23 -20.86
N GLU A 131 -33.32 12.09 -21.77
CA GLU A 131 -34.02 13.22 -22.38
C GLU A 131 -35.52 13.08 -22.16
N VAL A 132 -36.19 14.21 -21.96
CA VAL A 132 -37.64 14.30 -21.83
C VAL A 132 -38.14 15.40 -22.75
N ARG A 133 -39.22 15.14 -23.48
CA ARG A 133 -39.85 16.10 -24.38
C ARG A 133 -41.31 16.34 -24.04
N ASP A 134 -41.77 17.55 -24.34
CA ASP A 134 -43.19 17.90 -24.32
C ASP A 134 -43.88 17.62 -25.67
N PRO A 135 -45.21 17.79 -25.78
CA PRO A 135 -45.95 17.63 -27.03
C PRO A 135 -45.58 18.63 -28.15
N ALA A 136 -44.99 19.78 -27.80
CA ALA A 136 -44.51 20.78 -28.76
C ALA A 136 -43.11 20.44 -29.32
N GLY A 137 -42.43 19.47 -28.72
CA GLY A 137 -41.11 18.98 -29.11
C GLY A 137 -39.96 19.68 -28.39
N ASN A 138 -40.20 20.50 -27.37
CA ASN A 138 -39.11 21.05 -26.57
C ASN A 138 -38.50 19.94 -25.70
N VAL A 139 -37.16 19.89 -25.64
CA VAL A 139 -36.42 18.79 -24.98
C VAL A 139 -35.60 19.33 -23.81
N ALA A 140 -35.69 18.65 -22.67
CA ALA A 140 -34.77 18.79 -21.54
C ALA A 140 -33.91 17.53 -21.40
N ALA A 141 -32.63 17.70 -21.03
CA ALA A 141 -31.67 16.60 -20.92
C ALA A 141 -30.94 16.61 -19.57
N LEU A 142 -30.61 15.42 -19.07
CA LEU A 142 -29.83 15.23 -17.84
C LEU A 142 -29.05 13.91 -17.91
N SER A 143 -28.01 13.79 -17.09
CA SER A 143 -27.30 12.53 -16.89
C SER A 143 -27.00 12.29 -15.41
N LYS A 144 -26.88 11.02 -15.04
CA LYS A 144 -26.44 10.57 -13.72
C LYS A 144 -25.46 9.41 -13.85
N THR A 145 -24.60 9.26 -12.86
CA THR A 145 -23.61 8.18 -12.80
C THR A 145 -23.85 7.27 -11.59
N ILE A 146 -23.43 6.02 -11.71
CA ILE A 146 -23.37 5.02 -10.64
C ILE A 146 -22.16 4.10 -10.88
N THR A 147 -21.51 3.64 -9.82
CA THR A 147 -20.42 2.65 -9.96
C THR A 147 -20.97 1.23 -9.92
N LEU A 148 -20.83 0.47 -11.00
CA LEU A 148 -21.13 -0.97 -11.02
C LEU A 148 -19.90 -1.75 -10.53
N ASN A 149 -20.10 -2.64 -9.58
CA ASN A 149 -19.06 -3.54 -9.10
C ASN A 149 -19.68 -4.91 -8.82
N THR A 150 -19.27 -5.93 -9.53
CA THR A 150 -19.87 -7.27 -9.48
C THR A 150 -18.96 -8.33 -8.87
N VAL A 151 -17.69 -7.99 -8.65
CA VAL A 151 -16.69 -8.91 -8.07
C VAL A 151 -16.08 -8.31 -6.81
N GLY A 152 -15.78 -9.16 -5.83
CA GLY A 152 -15.06 -8.73 -4.62
C GLY A 152 -13.60 -8.37 -4.88
N PRO A 153 -12.90 -7.80 -3.89
CA PRO A 153 -11.45 -7.61 -3.94
C PRO A 153 -10.69 -8.90 -4.19
N SER A 154 -9.55 -8.80 -4.88
CA SER A 154 -8.58 -9.88 -5.07
C SER A 154 -7.34 -9.65 -4.21
N VAL A 155 -6.72 -10.72 -3.72
CA VAL A 155 -5.53 -10.68 -2.86
C VAL A 155 -4.37 -11.42 -3.51
N THR A 156 -3.19 -10.82 -3.46
CA THR A 156 -1.93 -11.44 -3.87
C THR A 156 -0.89 -11.35 -2.75
N GLY A 157 0.08 -12.26 -2.77
CA GLY A 157 1.15 -12.34 -1.77
C GLY A 157 0.84 -13.23 -0.58
N VAL A 158 -0.43 -13.46 -0.27
CA VAL A 158 -0.91 -14.46 0.69
C VAL A 158 -2.12 -15.21 0.17
N VAL A 159 -2.24 -16.49 0.55
CA VAL A 159 -3.41 -17.34 0.31
C VAL A 159 -4.06 -17.77 1.62
N ASN A 160 -5.36 -18.09 1.58
CA ASN A 160 -6.10 -18.52 2.76
C ASN A 160 -5.59 -19.89 3.25
N GLY A 161 -5.23 -19.96 4.52
CA GLY A 161 -4.54 -21.09 5.16
C GLY A 161 -3.03 -21.15 4.91
N GLY A 162 -2.43 -20.16 4.24
CA GLY A 162 -0.99 -20.18 3.94
C GLY A 162 -0.11 -20.02 5.20
N ILE A 163 1.05 -20.69 5.21
CA ILE A 163 2.07 -20.61 6.25
C ILE A 163 3.39 -20.18 5.59
N TYR A 164 4.06 -19.19 6.16
CA TYR A 164 5.26 -18.57 5.56
C TYR A 164 6.39 -18.47 6.58
N ASN A 165 7.60 -18.83 6.16
CA ASN A 165 8.83 -18.64 6.94
C ASN A 165 9.59 -17.35 6.62
N SER A 166 8.94 -16.42 5.93
CA SER A 166 9.53 -15.16 5.48
C SER A 166 8.54 -14.02 5.64
N ASP A 167 9.04 -12.80 5.40
CA ASP A 167 8.18 -11.65 5.17
C ASP A 167 7.23 -11.93 3.99
N VAL A 168 6.00 -11.41 4.08
CA VAL A 168 5.02 -11.46 2.98
C VAL A 168 4.60 -10.05 2.60
N VAL A 169 4.62 -9.75 1.31
CA VAL A 169 4.09 -8.48 0.77
C VAL A 169 2.65 -8.72 0.37
N ILE A 170 1.71 -8.05 1.02
CA ILE A 170 0.28 -8.23 0.74
C ILE A 170 -0.21 -7.11 -0.16
N SER A 171 -0.82 -7.50 -1.28
CA SER A 171 -1.41 -6.56 -2.22
C SER A 171 -2.85 -6.94 -2.54
N PHE A 172 -3.67 -5.94 -2.82
CA PHE A 172 -5.05 -6.09 -3.28
C PHE A 172 -5.39 -5.04 -4.34
N ASP A 173 -6.33 -5.33 -5.23
CA ASP A 173 -6.65 -4.48 -6.38
C ASP A 173 -7.54 -3.29 -6.02
N LYS A 174 -8.43 -3.43 -5.03
CA LYS A 174 -9.42 -2.40 -4.65
C LYS A 174 -9.88 -2.52 -3.20
N GLY A 175 -10.50 -1.45 -2.72
CA GLY A 175 -11.10 -1.36 -1.39
C GLY A 175 -10.14 -0.90 -0.29
N THR A 176 -10.55 -1.09 0.95
CA THR A 176 -9.78 -0.80 2.16
C THR A 176 -9.61 -2.09 2.96
N ALA A 177 -8.45 -2.26 3.60
CA ALA A 177 -8.12 -3.48 4.30
C ALA A 177 -7.93 -3.27 5.80
N THR A 178 -8.18 -4.33 6.55
CA THR A 178 -7.73 -4.48 7.93
C THR A 178 -6.96 -5.78 8.09
N LEU A 179 -5.93 -5.76 8.93
CA LEU A 179 -5.14 -6.91 9.32
C LEU A 179 -5.26 -7.05 10.84
N ASN A 180 -5.84 -8.15 11.32
CA ASN A 180 -6.17 -8.35 12.74
C ASN A 180 -6.97 -7.17 13.33
N ASN A 181 -7.96 -6.67 12.57
CA ASN A 181 -8.81 -5.50 12.87
C ASN A 181 -8.09 -4.13 12.86
N ALA A 182 -6.77 -4.07 12.63
CA ALA A 182 -6.04 -2.83 12.45
C ALA A 182 -6.05 -2.41 10.98
N SER A 183 -6.13 -1.10 10.69
CA SER A 183 -6.09 -0.61 9.31
C SER A 183 -4.80 -1.06 8.60
N PHE A 184 -4.95 -1.59 7.40
CA PHE A 184 -3.86 -2.15 6.62
C PHE A 184 -3.69 -1.41 5.29
N ILE A 185 -2.46 -1.03 4.98
CA ILE A 185 -2.13 -0.27 3.76
C ILE A 185 -1.77 -1.26 2.65
N ASN A 186 -2.32 -1.06 1.46
CA ASN A 186 -2.02 -1.90 0.30
C ASN A 186 -0.52 -1.92 -0.04
N ASN A 187 0.00 -3.06 -0.49
CA ASN A 187 1.42 -3.31 -0.78
C ASN A 187 2.34 -3.17 0.46
N THR A 188 1.81 -3.39 1.66
CA THR A 188 2.62 -3.40 2.88
C THR A 188 3.21 -4.79 3.12
N THR A 189 4.47 -4.80 3.56
CA THR A 189 5.14 -6.03 3.98
C THR A 189 4.78 -6.34 5.43
N VAL A 190 4.23 -7.53 5.68
CA VAL A 190 4.02 -8.07 7.03
C VAL A 190 5.26 -8.88 7.41
N THR A 191 5.94 -8.41 8.44
CA THR A 191 7.27 -8.93 8.83
C THR A 191 7.30 -9.62 10.19
N GLN A 192 6.28 -9.39 11.02
CA GLN A 192 6.20 -10.07 12.31
C GLN A 192 5.68 -11.48 12.11
N GLU A 193 6.21 -12.44 12.88
CA GLU A 193 5.59 -13.74 12.99
C GLU A 193 4.27 -13.63 13.77
N GLY A 194 3.34 -14.53 13.48
CA GLY A 194 2.03 -14.57 14.10
C GLY A 194 0.94 -15.06 13.17
N THR A 195 -0.26 -15.19 13.73
CA THR A 195 -1.48 -15.49 12.97
C THR A 195 -2.16 -14.20 12.52
N TYR A 196 -2.57 -14.19 11.26
CA TYR A 196 -3.13 -13.02 10.61
C TYR A 196 -4.47 -13.32 9.97
N LYS A 197 -5.41 -12.39 10.17
CA LYS A 197 -6.71 -12.32 9.50
C LYS A 197 -6.79 -11.00 8.73
N LEU A 198 -6.74 -11.09 7.41
CA LEU A 198 -6.89 -9.98 6.48
C LEU A 198 -8.35 -9.90 6.02
N ASN A 199 -9.00 -8.77 6.25
CA ASN A 199 -10.34 -8.48 5.73
C ASN A 199 -10.27 -7.25 4.83
N ILE A 200 -10.74 -7.36 3.60
CA ILE A 200 -10.78 -6.26 2.63
C ILE A 200 -12.23 -6.00 2.26
N THR A 201 -12.64 -4.74 2.32
CA THR A 201 -13.98 -4.28 1.96
C THR A 201 -13.88 -3.24 0.85
N ASP A 202 -14.61 -3.42 -0.24
CA ASP A 202 -14.69 -2.41 -1.30
C ASP A 202 -15.83 -1.40 -1.12
N ILE A 203 -15.92 -0.43 -2.04
CA ILE A 203 -16.94 0.63 -2.01
C ILE A 203 -18.37 0.13 -2.28
N ALA A 204 -18.53 -1.07 -2.84
CA ALA A 204 -19.83 -1.72 -3.01
C ALA A 204 -20.20 -2.61 -1.81
N GLY A 205 -19.29 -2.75 -0.84
CA GLY A 205 -19.47 -3.55 0.36
C GLY A 205 -19.15 -5.03 0.18
N PHE A 206 -18.47 -5.43 -0.91
CA PHE A 206 -17.96 -6.80 -0.98
C PHE A 206 -16.78 -6.98 -0.03
N GLU A 207 -16.78 -8.11 0.65
CA GLU A 207 -15.73 -8.49 1.59
C GLU A 207 -14.92 -9.67 1.05
N THR A 208 -13.62 -9.65 1.31
CA THR A 208 -12.70 -10.77 1.06
C THR A 208 -11.87 -11.01 2.31
N GLU A 209 -11.94 -12.23 2.83
CA GLU A 209 -11.24 -12.66 4.04
C GLU A 209 -10.13 -13.65 3.67
N VAL A 210 -8.92 -13.42 4.19
CA VAL A 210 -7.76 -14.31 4.04
C VAL A 210 -7.10 -14.52 5.40
N ASN A 211 -7.04 -15.77 5.86
CA ASN A 211 -6.34 -16.16 7.08
C ASN A 211 -4.98 -16.78 6.73
N PHE A 212 -3.90 -16.39 7.41
CA PHE A 212 -2.55 -16.95 7.15
C PHE A 212 -1.66 -16.86 8.40
N ILE A 213 -0.52 -17.56 8.39
CA ILE A 213 0.45 -17.58 9.48
C ILE A 213 1.83 -17.20 8.93
N ILE A 214 2.54 -16.34 9.65
CA ILE A 214 3.98 -16.15 9.46
C ILE A 214 4.65 -16.81 10.66
N ASP A 215 5.53 -17.77 10.41
CA ASP A 215 6.28 -18.45 11.44
C ASP A 215 7.74 -18.54 11.00
N LYS A 216 8.62 -17.82 11.70
CA LYS A 216 10.04 -17.72 11.39
C LYS A 216 10.90 -18.40 12.44
N THR A 217 10.27 -18.98 13.45
CA THR A 217 10.96 -19.53 14.59
C THR A 217 11.27 -20.98 14.30
N ALA A 218 12.56 -21.29 14.15
CA ALA A 218 12.97 -22.67 13.98
C ALA A 218 12.60 -23.52 15.20
N PRO A 219 12.20 -24.79 14.98
CA PRO A 219 11.95 -25.73 16.07
C PRO A 219 13.23 -25.93 16.89
N SER A 220 13.09 -26.01 18.21
CA SER A 220 14.20 -26.24 19.13
C SER A 220 14.21 -27.69 19.61
N GLY A 221 15.36 -28.20 20.04
CA GLY A 221 15.45 -29.57 20.53
C GLY A 221 16.82 -30.00 20.95
N SER A 222 16.89 -31.15 21.59
CA SER A 222 18.13 -31.80 22.00
C SER A 222 17.99 -33.31 21.91
N PHE A 223 19.10 -34.03 21.86
CA PHE A 223 19.06 -35.47 21.98
C PHE A 223 20.28 -36.01 22.72
N THR A 224 20.11 -37.21 23.30
CA THR A 224 21.20 -37.95 23.93
C THR A 224 21.42 -39.28 23.22
N ILE A 225 22.68 -39.74 23.18
CA ILE A 225 23.05 -41.06 22.66
C ILE A 225 23.19 -42.01 23.85
N ASN A 226 22.48 -43.14 23.84
CA ASN A 226 22.47 -44.15 24.91
C ASN A 226 22.27 -43.53 26.31
N ASN A 227 21.28 -42.65 26.46
CA ASN A 227 20.99 -41.92 27.70
C ASN A 227 22.18 -41.11 28.25
N GLY A 228 23.03 -40.58 27.36
CA GLY A 228 24.17 -39.73 27.73
C GLY A 228 25.44 -40.51 28.09
N ALA A 229 25.54 -41.78 27.72
CA ALA A 229 26.73 -42.58 27.95
C ALA A 229 27.96 -41.98 27.23
N ALA A 230 29.09 -41.88 27.93
CA ALA A 230 30.34 -41.37 27.34
C ALA A 230 30.95 -42.33 26.30
N THR A 231 30.68 -43.64 26.43
CA THR A 231 31.26 -44.67 25.57
C THR A 231 30.24 -45.76 25.22
N THR A 232 30.45 -46.43 24.09
CA THR A 232 29.69 -47.62 23.69
C THR A 232 30.60 -48.64 23.01
N SER A 233 30.24 -49.91 23.06
CA SER A 233 30.89 -50.98 22.28
C SER A 233 30.05 -51.47 21.09
N SER A 234 28.84 -50.94 20.94
CA SER A 234 27.92 -51.23 19.85
C SER A 234 27.84 -50.04 18.89
N ALA A 235 27.94 -50.32 17.58
CA ALA A 235 27.69 -49.33 16.54
C ALA A 235 26.20 -48.97 16.45
N GLN A 236 25.30 -49.85 16.88
CA GLN A 236 23.88 -49.55 17.03
C GLN A 236 23.64 -48.86 18.38
N VAL A 237 23.07 -47.65 18.36
CA VAL A 237 22.80 -46.82 19.53
C VAL A 237 21.33 -46.36 19.57
N ASN A 238 20.84 -46.06 20.77
CA ASN A 238 19.51 -45.48 20.95
C ASN A 238 19.64 -43.98 21.17
N LEU A 239 18.82 -43.23 20.45
CA LEU A 239 18.73 -41.78 20.54
C LEU A 239 17.46 -41.41 21.27
N SER A 240 17.59 -40.63 22.35
CA SER A 240 16.45 -40.06 23.08
C SER A 240 16.35 -38.59 22.71
N ILE A 241 15.30 -38.20 22.00
CA ILE A 241 15.15 -36.90 21.32
C ILE A 241 14.04 -36.11 22.01
N THR A 242 14.28 -34.81 22.19
CA THR A 242 13.29 -33.82 22.60
C THR A 242 13.22 -32.75 21.53
N ALA A 243 12.01 -32.39 21.12
CA ALA A 243 11.76 -31.32 20.16
C ALA A 243 10.58 -30.47 20.64
N PHE A 244 10.67 -29.17 20.43
CA PHE A 244 9.68 -28.17 20.80
C PHE A 244 9.52 -27.19 19.66
N ASP A 245 8.26 -26.95 19.31
CA ASP A 245 7.88 -25.93 18.35
C ASP A 245 6.58 -25.27 18.82
N ASN A 246 6.43 -23.99 18.51
CA ASN A 246 5.28 -23.21 18.92
C ASN A 246 4.10 -23.37 17.96
N LEU A 247 4.34 -23.81 16.71
CA LEU A 247 3.35 -23.81 15.63
C LEU A 247 3.47 -25.02 14.70
N GLY A 248 2.67 -26.06 14.98
CA GLY A 248 2.41 -27.14 14.02
C GLY A 248 3.18 -28.42 14.30
N GLN A 249 3.39 -29.22 13.24
CA GLN A 249 4.03 -30.52 13.33
C GLN A 249 5.52 -30.42 13.01
N ILE A 250 6.34 -31.20 13.73
CA ILE A 250 7.78 -31.26 13.54
C ILE A 250 8.14 -32.52 12.74
N GLU A 251 8.98 -32.33 11.73
CA GLU A 251 9.73 -33.39 11.07
C GLU A 251 11.18 -33.38 11.52
N MET A 252 11.86 -34.52 11.42
CA MET A 252 13.26 -34.67 11.80
C MET A 252 14.06 -35.45 10.76
N ARG A 253 15.36 -35.22 10.71
CA ARG A 253 16.32 -36.04 9.96
C ARG A 253 17.69 -36.04 10.62
N MET A 254 18.50 -37.04 10.27
CA MET A 254 19.75 -37.33 10.95
C MET A 254 20.90 -37.49 9.97
N ALA A 255 22.11 -37.15 10.41
CA ALA A 255 23.35 -37.37 9.67
C ALA A 255 24.50 -37.70 10.63
N HIS A 256 25.59 -38.22 10.06
CA HIS A 256 26.87 -38.32 10.76
C HIS A 256 27.84 -37.31 10.18
N GLU A 257 28.34 -36.38 10.99
CA GLU A 257 29.37 -35.41 10.58
C GLU A 257 29.13 -34.79 9.18
N ASN A 258 29.91 -35.20 8.17
CA ASN A 258 29.83 -34.68 6.80
C ASN A 258 29.07 -35.61 5.83
N ASP A 259 28.41 -36.65 6.34
CA ASP A 259 27.62 -37.58 5.55
C ASP A 259 26.29 -36.95 5.08
N ALA A 260 25.69 -37.57 4.08
CA ALA A 260 24.37 -37.18 3.59
C ALA A 260 23.29 -37.35 4.67
N TRP A 261 22.37 -36.40 4.72
CA TRP A 261 21.19 -36.46 5.59
C TRP A 261 20.25 -37.60 5.20
N SER A 262 19.62 -38.22 6.19
CA SER A 262 18.46 -39.09 5.96
C SER A 262 17.30 -38.32 5.34
N SER A 263 16.32 -39.04 4.79
CA SER A 263 15.03 -38.44 4.45
C SER A 263 14.36 -37.84 5.70
N TRP A 264 13.55 -36.80 5.49
CA TRP A 264 12.67 -36.27 6.51
C TRP A 264 11.66 -37.35 6.95
N GLN A 265 11.42 -37.43 8.25
CA GLN A 265 10.42 -38.30 8.86
C GLN A 265 9.66 -37.53 9.96
N PRO A 266 8.43 -37.93 10.33
CA PRO A 266 7.75 -37.35 11.48
C PRO A 266 8.59 -37.46 12.76
N TYR A 267 8.50 -36.44 13.62
CA TYR A 267 9.18 -36.46 14.91
C TYR A 267 8.82 -37.70 15.75
N THR A 268 9.84 -38.33 16.33
CA THR A 268 9.70 -39.35 17.38
C THR A 268 10.68 -39.04 18.52
N SER A 269 10.26 -39.34 19.75
CA SER A 269 11.08 -39.14 20.94
C SER A 269 12.20 -40.19 21.09
N ALA A 270 12.16 -41.26 20.30
CA ALA A 270 13.21 -42.28 20.29
C ALA A 270 13.46 -42.84 18.89
N LEU A 271 14.75 -43.04 18.56
CA LEU A 271 15.21 -43.64 17.31
C LEU A 271 16.44 -44.52 17.52
N THR A 272 16.50 -45.68 16.87
CA THR A 272 17.71 -46.48 16.79
C THR A 272 18.57 -46.02 15.61
N TRP A 273 19.84 -45.72 15.86
CA TRP A 273 20.78 -45.20 14.87
C TRP A 273 22.02 -46.06 14.76
N THR A 274 22.58 -46.19 13.56
CA THR A 274 23.82 -46.95 13.32
C THR A 274 24.97 -45.99 13.09
N LEU A 275 25.93 -45.97 14.01
CA LEU A 275 27.18 -45.21 13.88
C LEU A 275 28.09 -45.84 12.82
N PRO A 276 28.91 -45.03 12.11
CA PRO A 276 29.90 -45.58 11.21
C PRO A 276 30.91 -46.46 11.94
N ASN A 277 31.40 -47.48 11.24
CA ASN A 277 32.41 -48.40 11.76
C ASN A 277 33.70 -47.68 12.18
N GLY A 278 34.48 -48.32 13.05
CA GLY A 278 35.77 -47.86 13.53
C GLY A 278 35.71 -47.21 14.91
N ASN A 279 36.77 -47.40 15.70
CA ASN A 279 36.88 -46.83 17.04
C ASN A 279 37.07 -45.31 16.99
N GLY A 280 36.64 -44.62 18.05
CA GLY A 280 36.85 -43.19 18.21
C GLY A 280 35.55 -42.43 18.50
N GLN A 281 35.66 -41.11 18.62
CA GLN A 281 34.51 -40.23 18.81
C GLN A 281 33.62 -40.24 17.56
N LYS A 282 32.31 -40.34 17.76
CA LYS A 282 31.30 -40.30 16.70
C LYS A 282 30.34 -39.16 17.00
N LYS A 283 30.26 -38.17 16.11
CA LYS A 283 29.28 -37.08 16.20
C LYS A 283 28.05 -37.39 15.36
N VAL A 284 26.88 -37.27 15.96
CA VAL A 284 25.59 -37.39 15.28
C VAL A 284 24.98 -35.99 15.20
N LEU A 285 24.37 -35.67 14.05
CA LEU A 285 23.66 -34.43 13.79
C LEU A 285 22.16 -34.70 13.68
N LEU A 286 21.36 -33.80 14.22
CA LEU A 286 19.90 -33.77 14.12
C LEU A 286 19.48 -32.46 13.47
N GLU A 287 18.60 -32.54 12.49
CA GLU A 287 17.83 -31.40 11.98
C GLU A 287 16.36 -31.61 12.28
N LEU A 288 15.71 -30.54 12.73
CA LEU A 288 14.28 -30.43 12.98
C LEU A 288 13.70 -29.43 11.99
N ARG A 289 12.51 -29.68 11.48
CA ARG A 289 11.79 -28.78 10.56
C ARG A 289 10.34 -28.64 10.99
N ASP A 290 9.84 -27.41 11.01
CA ASP A 290 8.42 -27.11 11.25
C ASP A 290 7.60 -27.08 9.96
N GLU A 291 6.31 -26.75 10.06
CA GLU A 291 5.39 -26.67 8.92
C GLU A 291 5.66 -25.48 8.00
N ALA A 292 6.25 -24.40 8.52
CA ALA A 292 6.70 -23.24 7.74
C ALA A 292 8.01 -23.50 6.97
N GLY A 293 8.74 -24.55 7.34
CA GLY A 293 10.02 -24.95 6.77
C GLY A 293 11.25 -24.37 7.46
N ASN A 294 11.14 -23.78 8.65
CA ASN A 294 12.31 -23.35 9.41
C ASN A 294 13.08 -24.56 9.92
N ILE A 295 14.41 -24.45 10.05
CA ILE A 295 15.29 -25.57 10.40
C ILE A 295 16.03 -25.33 11.71
N GLY A 296 15.79 -26.19 12.69
CA GLY A 296 16.55 -26.30 13.94
C GLY A 296 17.65 -27.36 13.86
N ARG A 297 18.77 -27.17 14.56
CA ARG A 297 19.90 -28.11 14.57
C ARG A 297 20.36 -28.46 15.97
N ALA A 298 20.73 -29.73 16.17
CA ALA A 298 21.37 -30.22 17.39
C ALA A 298 22.46 -31.25 17.05
N SER A 299 23.38 -31.48 17.99
CA SER A 299 24.38 -32.55 17.84
C SER A 299 24.74 -33.18 19.18
N ALA A 300 25.13 -34.45 19.14
CA ALA A 300 25.65 -35.18 20.29
C ALA A 300 26.79 -36.10 19.86
N SER A 301 27.68 -36.45 20.79
CA SER A 301 28.83 -37.31 20.50
C SER A 301 28.95 -38.46 21.50
N ILE A 302 29.48 -39.59 21.03
CA ILE A 302 29.81 -40.76 21.86
C ILE A 302 31.12 -41.40 21.36
N THR A 303 31.92 -41.98 22.25
CA THR A 303 33.13 -42.71 21.84
C THR A 303 32.82 -44.20 21.64
N LEU A 304 33.00 -44.69 20.41
CA LEU A 304 32.82 -46.10 20.05
C LEU A 304 34.13 -46.87 20.27
N PHE A 305 34.05 -47.97 21.03
CA PHE A 305 35.12 -48.95 21.21
C PHE A 305 34.61 -50.35 20.80
N MET A 306 34.77 -50.68 19.52
CA MET A 306 34.53 -52.03 19.05
C MET A 306 35.62 -52.94 19.61
N LYS A 307 35.21 -54.01 20.29
CA LYS A 307 36.15 -55.07 20.66
C LYS A 307 36.71 -55.67 19.38
N SER A 308 38.04 -55.69 19.27
CA SER A 308 38.72 -56.49 18.25
C SER A 308 38.23 -57.93 18.36
N SER A 309 37.65 -58.47 17.28
CA SER A 309 37.37 -59.88 17.20
C SER A 309 38.68 -60.64 17.03
N GLY A 310 39.26 -61.09 18.16
CA GLY A 310 40.18 -62.24 18.19
C GLY A 310 41.57 -61.99 18.77
N GLY A 311 41.94 -62.86 19.73
CA GLY A 311 43.34 -63.21 20.04
C GLY A 311 43.81 -62.83 21.44
N GLY A 312 43.78 -63.79 22.38
CA GLY A 312 44.25 -63.62 23.76
C GLY A 312 45.77 -63.47 23.92
N GLY A 313 46.17 -62.90 25.06
CA GLY A 313 47.56 -62.81 25.52
C GLY A 313 47.70 -61.71 26.56
N GLY A 314 47.91 -62.10 27.82
CA GLY A 314 47.96 -61.19 28.96
C GLY A 314 49.21 -60.30 29.01
N GLY A 315 49.12 -59.25 29.84
CA GLY A 315 50.27 -58.51 30.31
C GLY A 315 50.05 -56.99 30.35
N GLY A 316 49.96 -56.44 31.57
CA GLY A 316 50.15 -55.02 31.83
C GLY A 316 48.88 -54.18 31.79
N ILE A 317 48.32 -53.90 32.97
CA ILE A 317 47.48 -52.72 33.19
C ILE A 317 48.43 -51.51 33.16
N PRO A 318 48.33 -50.56 32.22
CA PRO A 318 48.79 -49.22 32.50
C PRO A 318 47.68 -48.52 33.28
N THR A 319 48.03 -48.02 34.45
CA THR A 319 47.29 -47.00 35.18
C THR A 319 46.97 -45.84 34.23
N PRO A 320 45.69 -45.50 33.98
CA PRO A 320 45.38 -44.27 33.27
C PRO A 320 45.68 -43.08 34.19
N SER A 321 46.54 -42.18 33.73
CA SER A 321 46.61 -40.83 34.29
C SER A 321 45.21 -40.22 34.29
N ALA A 322 44.90 -39.51 35.38
CA ALA A 322 43.63 -38.84 35.60
C ALA A 322 43.16 -38.08 34.35
N PRO A 323 41.92 -38.31 33.86
CA PRO A 323 41.38 -37.52 32.78
C PRO A 323 41.19 -36.09 33.30
N GLU A 324 41.74 -35.14 32.54
CA GLU A 324 41.44 -33.72 32.70
C GLU A 324 39.92 -33.54 32.62
N LYS A 325 39.37 -32.79 33.59
CA LYS A 325 37.94 -32.50 33.71
C LYS A 325 37.41 -32.06 32.34
N PRO A 326 36.32 -32.64 31.80
CA PRO A 326 35.73 -32.14 30.56
C PRO A 326 35.44 -30.65 30.73
N LYS A 327 35.99 -29.81 29.85
CA LYS A 327 35.40 -28.49 29.63
C LYS A 327 33.94 -28.76 29.25
N GLU A 328 33.02 -28.15 30.00
CA GLU A 328 31.64 -28.02 29.54
C GLU A 328 31.66 -27.52 28.09
N PRO A 329 30.75 -28.00 27.23
CA PRO A 329 30.58 -27.44 25.91
C PRO A 329 30.19 -25.98 26.08
N VAL A 330 31.19 -25.11 26.02
CA VAL A 330 31.00 -23.69 25.79
C VAL A 330 30.54 -23.60 24.35
N PHE A 331 29.28 -23.21 24.18
CA PHE A 331 28.83 -22.62 22.95
C PHE A 331 29.81 -21.49 22.60
N GLU A 332 30.59 -21.64 21.53
CA GLU A 332 30.93 -20.47 20.72
C GLU A 332 29.67 -20.18 19.92
N PRO A 333 28.96 -19.07 20.20
CA PRO A 333 28.07 -18.53 19.21
C PRO A 333 28.96 -18.03 18.07
N ASP A 334 28.84 -18.66 16.90
CA ASP A 334 28.90 -17.88 15.66
C ASP A 334 27.95 -16.70 15.88
N GLU A 335 28.48 -15.50 15.66
CA GLU A 335 28.05 -14.20 16.19
C GLU A 335 26.64 -14.13 16.82
N PRO A 336 26.50 -13.65 18.07
CA PRO A 336 25.19 -13.40 18.63
C PRO A 336 24.46 -12.42 17.71
N ASN A 337 23.42 -12.90 17.04
CA ASN A 337 22.26 -12.06 16.76
C ASN A 337 21.74 -11.66 18.16
N SER A 338 22.36 -10.60 18.71
CA SER A 338 21.96 -10.01 19.97
C SER A 338 20.46 -9.80 19.86
N PRO A 339 19.64 -10.23 20.84
CA PRO A 339 18.24 -9.84 20.84
C PRO A 339 18.23 -8.32 20.64
N ALA A 340 17.60 -7.87 19.55
CA ALA A 340 17.61 -6.46 19.18
C ALA A 340 17.26 -5.66 20.44
N PRO A 341 18.06 -4.66 20.83
CA PRO A 341 17.88 -4.01 22.12
C PRO A 341 16.44 -3.52 22.22
N THR A 342 15.70 -4.06 23.19
CA THR A 342 14.31 -3.70 23.42
C THR A 342 14.29 -2.39 24.18
N PHE A 343 13.79 -1.33 23.55
CA PHE A 343 13.65 -0.03 24.20
C PHE A 343 12.37 0.01 25.04
N SER A 344 12.48 0.41 26.30
CA SER A 344 11.36 0.40 27.25
C SER A 344 10.31 1.48 26.99
N ASP A 345 10.66 2.53 26.23
CA ASP A 345 9.88 3.75 26.05
C ASP A 345 9.22 3.88 24.67
N ILE A 346 9.20 2.81 23.86
CA ILE A 346 8.64 2.84 22.50
C ILE A 346 7.35 2.04 22.34
N THR A 347 6.93 1.28 23.34
CA THR A 347 5.71 0.46 23.28
C THR A 347 4.47 1.31 23.02
N GLY A 348 3.73 1.02 21.96
CA GLY A 348 2.56 1.78 21.51
C GLY A 348 2.88 3.12 20.85
N TYR A 349 4.16 3.42 20.61
CA TYR A 349 4.57 4.66 19.93
C TYR A 349 4.48 4.48 18.41
N TRP A 350 4.05 5.52 17.67
CA TRP A 350 3.82 5.41 16.21
C TRP A 350 5.07 4.96 15.43
N ALA A 351 6.26 5.29 15.93
CA ALA A 351 7.53 4.94 15.29
C ALA A 351 8.13 3.61 15.79
N GLU A 352 7.43 2.88 16.66
CA GLU A 352 7.95 1.67 17.31
C GLU A 352 8.50 0.66 16.29
N SER A 353 7.77 0.41 15.19
CA SER A 353 8.19 -0.51 14.14
C SER A 353 9.46 -0.04 13.43
N TYR A 354 9.52 1.24 13.02
CA TYR A 354 10.70 1.83 12.40
C TYR A 354 11.92 1.78 13.33
N ILE A 355 11.72 2.02 14.63
CA ILE A 355 12.77 1.99 15.65
C ILE A 355 13.28 0.55 15.83
N LYS A 356 12.38 -0.44 15.94
CA LYS A 356 12.78 -1.85 16.05
C LYS A 356 13.53 -2.32 14.80
N GLN A 357 13.06 -1.96 13.61
CA GLN A 357 13.70 -2.35 12.35
C GLN A 357 15.09 -1.71 12.18
N ALA A 358 15.22 -0.41 12.48
CA ALA A 358 16.50 0.28 12.39
C ALA A 358 17.50 -0.24 13.45
N SER A 359 17.01 -0.61 14.63
CA SER A 359 17.81 -1.26 15.68
C SER A 359 18.32 -2.63 15.22
N ALA A 360 17.42 -3.46 14.67
CA ALA A 360 17.78 -4.78 14.13
C ALA A 360 18.76 -4.72 12.95
N LYS A 361 18.70 -3.66 12.14
CA LYS A 361 19.66 -3.38 11.05
C LYS A 361 20.99 -2.77 11.55
N GLY A 362 21.17 -2.56 12.86
CA GLY A 362 22.38 -1.94 13.43
C GLY A 362 22.53 -0.45 13.13
N ILE A 363 21.46 0.22 12.69
CA ILE A 363 21.47 1.63 12.29
C ILE A 363 21.47 2.55 13.51
N ILE A 364 20.67 2.17 14.51
CA ILE A 364 20.45 2.94 15.72
C ILE A 364 20.73 2.10 16.97
N GLY A 365 21.16 2.77 18.03
CA GLY A 365 21.24 2.21 19.37
C GLY A 365 20.32 2.95 20.35
N GLY A 366 20.21 2.42 21.58
CA GLY A 366 19.55 3.08 22.70
C GLY A 366 20.54 3.76 23.64
N TYR A 367 19.99 4.34 24.69
CA TYR A 367 20.76 4.87 25.81
C TYR A 367 21.08 3.74 26.82
N PRO A 368 22.12 3.90 27.67
CA PRO A 368 22.46 2.91 28.68
C PRO A 368 21.34 2.59 29.68
N ASP A 369 20.36 3.49 29.81
CA ASP A 369 19.15 3.34 30.64
C ASP A 369 18.07 2.44 29.99
N GLY A 370 18.34 1.86 28.81
CA GLY A 370 17.41 1.00 28.08
C GLY A 370 16.32 1.74 27.31
N THR A 371 16.42 3.06 27.16
CA THR A 371 15.46 3.88 26.41
C THR A 371 15.97 4.26 25.02
N PHE A 372 15.06 4.58 24.11
CA PHE A 372 15.36 5.15 22.80
C PHE A 372 15.28 6.69 22.79
N LYS A 373 14.42 7.29 23.61
CA LYS A 373 14.11 8.73 23.65
C LYS A 373 13.56 9.24 22.31
N ALA A 374 12.48 8.59 21.85
CA ALA A 374 11.87 8.82 20.53
C ALA A 374 11.57 10.29 20.19
N ASN A 375 11.14 11.09 21.17
CA ASN A 375 10.78 12.51 21.00
C ASN A 375 11.98 13.47 21.17
N ALA A 376 13.17 12.98 21.54
CA ALA A 376 14.34 13.84 21.69
C ALA A 376 14.78 14.36 20.31
N SER A 377 15.17 15.64 20.25
CA SER A 377 15.84 16.19 19.06
C SER A 377 17.20 15.52 18.91
N ILE A 378 17.59 15.22 17.67
CA ILE A 378 18.93 14.69 17.38
C ILE A 378 19.86 15.76 16.85
N THR A 379 21.14 15.57 17.11
CA THR A 379 22.21 16.41 16.60
C THR A 379 22.61 16.02 15.18
N ARG A 380 23.27 16.95 14.48
CA ARG A 380 23.81 16.72 13.13
C ARG A 380 24.86 15.60 13.12
N ALA A 381 25.67 15.47 14.16
CA ALA A 381 26.61 14.35 14.31
C ALA A 381 25.88 13.01 14.49
N GLU A 382 24.88 12.94 15.36
CA GLU A 382 24.10 11.70 15.59
C GLU A 382 23.40 11.25 14.32
N PHE A 383 22.74 12.16 13.60
CA PHE A 383 22.09 11.82 12.33
C PHE A 383 23.08 11.32 11.28
N THR A 384 24.26 11.94 11.19
CA THR A 384 25.31 11.51 10.24
C THR A 384 25.77 10.09 10.53
N VAL A 385 25.96 9.72 11.81
CA VAL A 385 26.29 8.35 12.20
C VAL A 385 25.18 7.39 11.82
N MET A 386 23.92 7.73 12.10
CA MET A 386 22.77 6.90 11.72
C MET A 386 22.72 6.68 10.20
N LEU A 387 22.94 7.73 9.40
CA LEU A 387 22.92 7.64 7.94
C LEU A 387 24.07 6.79 7.39
N VAL A 388 25.28 6.93 7.95
CA VAL A 388 26.45 6.12 7.57
C VAL A 388 26.23 4.64 7.87
N ASN A 389 25.67 4.33 9.05
CA ASN A 389 25.33 2.96 9.43
C ASN A 389 24.24 2.38 8.52
N ALA A 390 23.20 3.17 8.22
CA ALA A 390 22.13 2.77 7.29
C ALA A 390 22.67 2.40 5.91
N LEU A 391 23.60 3.19 5.39
CA LEU A 391 24.21 2.97 4.07
C LEU A 391 25.32 1.92 4.08
N LYS A 392 25.71 1.41 5.26
CA LYS A 392 26.85 0.49 5.45
C LYS A 392 28.12 1.00 4.75
N LEU A 393 28.43 2.29 4.91
CA LEU A 393 29.64 2.85 4.29
C LEU A 393 30.89 2.34 5.01
N GLU A 394 31.72 1.61 4.27
CA GLU A 394 32.95 1.00 4.75
C GLU A 394 34.20 1.65 4.13
N GLY A 395 35.37 1.28 4.64
CA GLY A 395 36.66 1.79 4.18
C GLY A 395 37.27 2.87 5.08
N ALA A 396 38.56 3.11 4.84
CA ALA A 396 39.29 4.21 5.47
C ALA A 396 38.93 5.53 4.76
N ALA A 397 38.56 6.54 5.54
CA ALA A 397 38.29 7.87 5.02
C ALA A 397 39.41 8.83 5.40
N ALA A 398 39.68 9.80 4.52
CA ALA A 398 40.57 10.90 4.84
C ALA A 398 39.94 11.77 5.95
N SER A 399 40.75 12.19 6.91
CA SER A 399 40.28 13.02 8.02
C SER A 399 39.71 14.34 7.50
N SER A 400 38.48 14.67 7.89
CA SER A 400 37.90 16.00 7.71
C SER A 400 38.68 17.05 8.48
N GLU A 401 38.87 18.25 7.91
CA GLU A 401 39.48 19.41 8.57
C GLU A 401 38.43 20.52 8.81
N PHE A 402 37.37 20.22 9.57
CA PHE A 402 36.42 21.26 9.97
C PHE A 402 37.02 22.19 11.03
N SER A 403 36.63 23.46 11.03
CA SER A 403 37.16 24.44 12.00
C SER A 403 36.81 24.11 13.45
N ASP A 404 35.75 23.33 13.66
CA ASP A 404 35.27 22.82 14.94
C ASP A 404 35.54 21.32 15.16
N ASP A 405 36.56 20.75 14.49
CA ASP A 405 36.90 19.32 14.59
C ASP A 405 37.12 18.85 16.05
N LYS A 406 37.64 19.74 16.91
CA LYS A 406 37.82 19.49 18.35
C LYS A 406 36.51 19.26 19.12
N GLN A 407 35.38 19.68 18.55
CA GLN A 407 34.04 19.45 19.12
C GLN A 407 33.41 18.15 18.62
N ILE A 408 34.01 17.51 17.61
CA ILE A 408 33.54 16.22 17.09
C ILE A 408 34.02 15.11 18.02
N GLY A 409 33.08 14.40 18.63
CA GLY A 409 33.40 13.26 19.48
C GLY A 409 34.04 12.12 18.67
N ALA A 410 34.96 11.39 19.29
CA ALA A 410 35.65 10.26 18.65
C ALA A 410 34.69 9.20 18.07
N TRP A 411 33.52 9.03 18.69
CA TRP A 411 32.46 8.12 18.24
C TRP A 411 31.83 8.51 16.89
N ALA A 412 31.86 9.80 16.51
CA ALA A 412 31.25 10.31 15.29
C ALA A 412 32.27 10.59 14.18
N LYS A 413 33.55 10.80 14.55
CA LYS A 413 34.61 11.27 13.64
C LYS A 413 34.71 10.42 12.37
N GLN A 414 34.82 9.10 12.52
CA GLN A 414 34.96 8.20 11.38
C GLN A 414 33.73 8.21 10.45
N ALA A 415 32.52 8.30 11.00
CA ALA A 415 31.31 8.39 10.20
C ALA A 415 31.23 9.71 9.44
N ILE A 416 31.59 10.82 10.08
CA ILE A 416 31.62 12.14 9.44
C ILE A 416 32.65 12.15 8.30
N ASP A 417 33.84 11.59 8.51
CA ASP A 417 34.87 11.49 7.48
C ASP A 417 34.38 10.68 6.26
N ARG A 418 33.71 9.54 6.50
CA ARG A 418 33.11 8.72 5.42
C ARG A 418 31.99 9.44 4.70
N ALA A 419 31.08 10.09 5.42
CA ALA A 419 29.98 10.83 4.82
C ALA A 419 30.48 12.01 3.99
N LEU A 420 31.56 12.67 4.42
CA LEU A 420 32.19 13.76 3.67
C LEU A 420 32.86 13.23 2.40
N GLN A 421 33.62 12.14 2.50
CA GLN A 421 34.26 11.50 1.35
C GLN A 421 33.24 11.00 0.32
N ALA A 422 32.10 10.48 0.78
CA ALA A 422 30.99 10.05 -0.06
C ALA A 422 30.17 11.22 -0.65
N GLY A 423 30.51 12.47 -0.33
CA GLY A 423 29.79 13.66 -0.80
C GLY A 423 28.38 13.83 -0.21
N ILE A 424 28.05 13.09 0.84
CA ILE A 424 26.73 13.11 1.49
C ILE A 424 26.57 14.35 2.36
N ILE A 425 27.64 14.73 3.07
CA ILE A 425 27.68 15.95 3.89
C ILE A 425 28.64 16.98 3.32
N ALA A 426 28.44 18.24 3.72
CA ALA A 426 29.39 19.33 3.54
C ALA A 426 29.45 20.16 4.84
N GLY A 427 30.49 20.97 5.00
CA GLY A 427 30.56 21.98 6.06
C GLY A 427 29.66 23.18 5.77
N TYR A 428 29.53 24.07 6.75
CA TYR A 428 28.95 25.41 6.55
C TYR A 428 29.99 26.36 5.94
N ASP A 429 29.53 27.51 5.47
CA ASP A 429 30.38 28.54 4.83
C ASP A 429 31.50 29.07 5.75
N ASP A 430 31.32 28.96 7.08
CA ASP A 430 32.32 29.32 8.08
C ASP A 430 33.37 28.21 8.34
N GLY A 431 33.32 27.13 7.56
CA GLY A 431 34.21 25.97 7.67
C GLY A 431 33.88 25.00 8.80
N SER A 432 32.78 25.21 9.54
CA SER A 432 32.36 24.33 10.65
C SER A 432 31.48 23.16 10.18
N PHE A 433 31.38 22.11 10.99
CA PHE A 433 30.39 21.02 10.84
C PHE A 433 29.20 21.17 11.80
N ARG A 434 29.40 21.81 12.96
CA ARG A 434 28.43 22.01 14.05
C ARG A 434 27.87 20.69 14.61
N PRO A 435 28.74 19.81 15.17
CA PRO A 435 28.36 18.44 15.54
C PRO A 435 27.23 18.36 16.58
N SER A 436 27.19 19.31 17.53
CA SER A 436 26.22 19.34 18.63
C SER A 436 24.95 20.13 18.31
N ALA A 437 24.87 20.79 17.14
CA ALA A 437 23.68 21.50 16.74
C ALA A 437 22.56 20.51 16.36
N ALA A 438 21.32 20.83 16.72
CA ALA A 438 20.16 20.07 16.28
C ALA A 438 20.07 20.12 14.75
N ILE A 439 19.89 18.97 14.11
CA ILE A 439 19.76 18.94 12.65
C ILE A 439 18.41 19.48 12.23
N THR A 440 18.40 20.32 11.20
CA THR A 440 17.17 20.84 10.60
C THR A 440 16.59 19.87 9.57
N ARG A 441 15.28 19.98 9.31
CA ARG A 441 14.61 19.19 8.26
C ARG A 441 15.19 19.44 6.87
N ALA A 442 15.58 20.68 6.57
CA ALA A 442 16.21 21.04 5.30
C ALA A 442 17.59 20.38 5.12
N GLU A 443 18.43 20.37 6.15
CA GLU A 443 19.75 19.71 6.11
C GLU A 443 19.62 18.20 5.93
N MET A 444 18.71 17.59 6.70
CA MET A 444 18.43 16.17 6.59
C MET A 444 17.93 15.78 5.19
N ALA A 445 17.06 16.59 4.58
CA ALA A 445 16.59 16.36 3.21
C ALA A 445 17.74 16.41 2.19
N VAL A 446 18.66 17.36 2.31
CA VAL A 446 19.82 17.44 1.41
C VAL A 446 20.75 16.23 1.59
N MET A 447 20.99 15.80 2.84
CA MET A 447 21.79 14.61 3.11
C MET A 447 21.16 13.34 2.51
N PHE A 448 19.84 13.19 2.62
CA PHE A 448 19.12 12.08 2.01
C PHE A 448 19.19 12.09 0.48
N ALA A 449 18.96 13.25 -0.14
CA ALA A 449 19.01 13.37 -1.60
C ALA A 449 20.40 13.02 -2.15
N ARG A 450 21.48 13.43 -1.45
CA ARG A 450 22.86 13.08 -1.81
C ARG A 450 23.16 11.59 -1.58
N ALA A 451 22.74 11.02 -0.45
CA ALA A 451 22.90 9.60 -0.14
C ALA A 451 22.20 8.65 -1.13
N MET A 452 21.18 9.16 -1.81
CA MET A 452 20.42 8.45 -2.84
C MET A 452 20.83 8.84 -4.27
N ASP A 453 21.81 9.74 -4.44
CA ASP A 453 22.22 10.27 -5.74
C ASP A 453 21.05 10.80 -6.60
N LEU A 454 20.09 11.48 -5.96
CA LEU A 454 18.90 11.98 -6.64
C LEU A 454 19.25 13.18 -7.53
N GLN A 455 18.69 13.17 -8.74
CA GLN A 455 18.71 14.33 -9.62
C GLN A 455 17.85 15.45 -9.02
N ILE A 456 18.48 16.55 -8.62
CA ILE A 456 17.81 17.71 -8.04
C ILE A 456 17.61 18.81 -9.08
N ASN A 457 16.41 19.39 -9.12
CA ASN A 457 16.15 20.63 -9.86
C ASN A 457 16.25 21.80 -8.87
N THR A 458 17.27 22.63 -8.99
CA THR A 458 17.49 23.78 -8.09
C THR A 458 16.41 24.85 -8.22
N ASN A 459 15.66 24.88 -9.33
CA ASN A 459 14.55 25.81 -9.56
C ASN A 459 13.17 25.17 -9.24
N ALA A 460 13.15 24.03 -8.53
CA ALA A 460 11.91 23.37 -8.17
C ALA A 460 11.06 24.21 -7.21
N VAL A 461 9.75 24.19 -7.42
CA VAL A 461 8.76 24.69 -6.46
C VAL A 461 8.20 23.47 -5.74
N SER A 462 8.36 23.42 -4.43
CA SER A 462 7.82 22.32 -3.63
C SER A 462 6.29 22.48 -3.48
N PRO A 463 5.55 21.37 -3.29
CA PRO A 463 4.10 21.41 -3.09
C PRO A 463 3.68 21.82 -1.67
N PHE A 464 4.65 22.17 -0.80
CA PHE A 464 4.38 22.54 0.59
C PHE A 464 3.93 24.00 0.71
N ALA A 465 3.00 24.26 1.62
CA ALA A 465 2.43 25.58 1.85
C ALA A 465 3.45 26.62 2.34
N ASP A 466 4.60 26.17 2.87
CA ASP A 466 5.73 26.99 3.27
C ASP A 466 6.95 26.86 2.35
N ASP A 467 6.74 26.58 1.06
CA ASP A 467 7.80 26.58 0.04
C ASP A 467 8.71 27.82 0.12
N LYS A 468 8.12 29.00 0.36
CA LYS A 468 8.86 30.27 0.50
C LYS A 468 9.83 30.30 1.70
N ALA A 469 9.61 29.48 2.71
CA ALA A 469 10.49 29.36 3.87
C ALA A 469 11.61 28.35 3.64
N ILE A 470 11.52 27.51 2.61
CA ILE A 470 12.54 26.51 2.26
C ILE A 470 13.73 27.25 1.62
N PRO A 471 14.94 27.14 2.19
CA PRO A 471 16.12 27.75 1.59
C PRO A 471 16.37 27.24 0.18
N GLU A 472 16.87 28.11 -0.71
CA GLU A 472 17.08 27.78 -2.12
C GLU A 472 17.99 26.55 -2.30
N TRP A 473 19.02 26.42 -1.45
CA TRP A 473 19.94 25.27 -1.45
C TRP A 473 19.29 23.93 -1.10
N ALA A 474 18.12 23.93 -0.45
CA ALA A 474 17.39 22.73 -0.03
C ALA A 474 16.22 22.39 -0.95
N LYS A 475 15.68 23.35 -1.71
CA LYS A 475 14.42 23.18 -2.48
C LYS A 475 14.42 21.97 -3.40
N GLY A 476 15.47 21.83 -4.21
CA GLY A 476 15.59 20.71 -5.14
C GLY A 476 15.60 19.34 -4.45
N ALA A 477 16.25 19.24 -3.28
CA ALA A 477 16.27 18.01 -2.50
C ALA A 477 14.91 17.70 -1.87
N VAL A 478 14.22 18.73 -1.34
CA VAL A 478 12.88 18.57 -0.74
C VAL A 478 11.87 18.10 -1.79
N ASP A 479 11.86 18.73 -2.97
CA ASP A 479 10.98 18.32 -4.08
C ASP A 479 11.29 16.89 -4.56
N ALA A 480 12.57 16.56 -4.78
CA ALA A 480 12.97 15.22 -5.20
C ALA A 480 12.52 14.13 -4.22
N LEU A 481 12.75 14.34 -2.91
CA LEU A 481 12.34 13.41 -1.87
C LEU A 481 10.83 13.32 -1.70
N HIS A 482 10.10 14.40 -1.99
CA HIS A 482 8.65 14.39 -1.97
C HIS A 482 8.07 13.55 -3.12
N ARG A 483 8.60 13.70 -4.34
CA ARG A 483 8.16 12.92 -5.52
C ARG A 483 8.30 11.42 -5.35
N ILE A 484 9.31 10.99 -4.59
CA ILE A 484 9.53 9.57 -4.27
C ILE A 484 8.93 9.16 -2.91
N GLY A 485 8.14 10.03 -2.28
CA GLY A 485 7.36 9.72 -1.06
C GLY A 485 8.16 9.52 0.22
N ILE A 486 9.44 9.94 0.26
CA ILE A 486 10.25 9.92 1.50
C ILE A 486 9.85 11.09 2.41
N VAL A 487 9.54 12.24 1.83
CA VAL A 487 9.11 13.46 2.54
C VAL A 487 7.64 13.76 2.24
N ASN A 488 6.76 13.63 3.24
CA ASN A 488 5.32 13.90 3.12
C ASN A 488 4.86 15.17 3.87
N GLY A 489 5.80 15.96 4.39
CA GLY A 489 5.50 17.14 5.21
C GLY A 489 4.98 16.82 6.61
N ARG A 490 4.58 17.87 7.32
CA ARG A 490 3.89 17.90 8.61
C ARG A 490 2.48 18.45 8.42
N GLY A 491 1.67 18.44 9.49
CA GLY A 491 0.30 18.93 9.47
C GLY A 491 0.14 20.30 8.80
N LYS A 492 -1.02 20.54 8.17
CA LYS A 492 -1.33 21.73 7.36
C LYS A 492 -0.49 21.85 6.07
N ASN A 493 -0.04 20.73 5.51
CA ASN A 493 0.75 20.67 4.28
C ASN A 493 2.06 21.50 4.35
N ARG A 494 2.78 21.41 5.47
CA ARG A 494 3.98 22.23 5.76
C ARG A 494 5.24 21.36 5.75
N PHE A 495 6.33 21.79 5.12
CA PHE A 495 7.62 21.12 5.21
C PHE A 495 8.34 21.41 6.53
N ASP A 496 8.24 22.64 7.04
CA ASP A 496 8.92 23.13 8.25
C ASP A 496 10.46 23.02 8.19
N PRO A 497 11.13 23.77 7.30
CA PRO A 497 12.54 23.56 6.94
C PRO A 497 13.53 23.75 8.09
N ASN A 498 13.24 24.69 9.01
CA ASN A 498 14.10 24.99 10.17
C ASN A 498 13.68 24.23 11.44
N GLY A 499 12.58 23.47 11.38
CA GLY A 499 12.10 22.70 12.51
C GLY A 499 13.10 21.62 12.93
N PRO A 500 13.27 21.35 14.24
CA PRO A 500 14.09 20.26 14.70
C PRO A 500 13.47 18.91 14.29
N VAL A 501 14.32 17.90 14.17
CA VAL A 501 13.94 16.53 13.83
C VAL A 501 14.04 15.67 15.07
N THR A 502 12.98 14.94 15.41
CA THR A 502 13.04 13.96 16.50
C THR A 502 13.77 12.70 16.09
N ARG A 503 14.35 11.98 17.05
CA ARG A 503 15.04 10.71 16.82
C ARG A 503 14.14 9.68 16.13
N ALA A 504 12.85 9.67 16.44
CA ALA A 504 11.85 8.84 15.77
C ALA A 504 11.59 9.27 14.32
N GLU A 505 11.42 10.56 14.05
CA GLU A 505 11.22 11.07 12.69
C GLU A 505 12.41 10.74 11.79
N ALA A 506 13.64 10.96 12.27
CA ALA A 506 14.86 10.65 11.55
C ALA A 506 14.98 9.15 11.24
N THR A 507 14.68 8.30 12.23
CA THR A 507 14.68 6.85 12.07
C THR A 507 13.68 6.39 11.02
N ALA A 508 12.44 6.90 11.08
CA ALA A 508 11.41 6.56 10.11
C ALA A 508 11.79 7.01 8.69
N MET A 509 12.41 8.17 8.54
CA MET A 509 12.88 8.64 7.23
C MET A 509 14.07 7.81 6.70
N LEU A 510 15.00 7.38 7.56
CA LEU A 510 16.10 6.49 7.18
C LEU A 510 15.59 5.14 6.67
N ILE A 511 14.61 4.55 7.36
CA ILE A 511 13.99 3.30 6.92
C ILE A 511 13.33 3.47 5.55
N ARG A 512 12.49 4.51 5.35
CA ARG A 512 11.85 4.77 4.05
C ARG A 512 12.88 4.98 2.94
N MET A 513 14.00 5.64 3.23
CA MET A 513 15.10 5.79 2.27
C MET A 513 15.67 4.43 1.87
N LEU A 514 15.94 3.54 2.83
CA LEU A 514 16.48 2.21 2.55
C LEU A 514 15.49 1.35 1.75
N GLU A 515 14.22 1.34 2.15
CA GLU A 515 13.16 0.64 1.43
C GLU A 515 13.04 1.14 -0.02
N ARG A 516 13.25 2.44 -0.26
CA ARG A 516 13.27 2.99 -1.62
C ARG A 516 14.50 2.58 -2.42
N LYS A 517 15.70 2.55 -1.81
CA LYS A 517 16.93 2.11 -2.48
C LYS A 517 16.93 0.62 -2.83
N GLU A 518 16.23 -0.22 -2.07
CA GLU A 518 16.10 -1.66 -2.36
C GLU A 518 15.11 -1.96 -3.52
N ASN A 519 14.26 -0.99 -3.87
CA ASN A 519 13.26 -1.10 -4.94
C ASN A 519 13.68 -0.43 -6.27
N GLN A 520 14.90 0.12 -6.34
CA GLN A 520 15.53 0.69 -7.54
C GLN A 520 16.60 -0.26 -8.05
#